data_AF-A0A9J6FDK4-F1
#
_entry.id   AF-A0A9J6FDK4-F1
#
_cell.length_a   1.000
_cell.length_b   1.000
_cell.length_c   1.000
_cell.angle_alpha   90.00
_cell.angle_beta   90.00
_cell.angle_gamma   90.00
#
_symmetry.space_group_name_H-M   'P 1'
#
loop_
_entity.id
_entity.type
_entity.pdbx_description
1 polymer ?
#
loop_
_entity_poly.entity_id
_entity_poly.type
_entity_poly.pdbx_seq_one_letter_code
_entity_poly.pdbx_strand_id
1 'polypeptide(L)'
;MKRNPDERLCPPPALHNKRQRMDEVLQPLPGEEPDEPATTTTEPRLPFNHADVAFPLDSWRKHVFSGVPLKVAYRVCLPGPDTSLLCAAKLVLFTVTDHTVTLEVFVRGVKVVLDEPGDPSSILQAVFSMHVSSGAGFHEEFPFTRFHSNFTVWNGSLYNKKCTGTSSEWCVACKYLRKILINQRCRRKKAKSETHLARKIQSKTQAVRRLKAKVKSLDEQVAQLKAENEKIEEAALLRKIDNLHPKQKAAILQCFEAASRKSPKGMRYSSEWVFECVIMRMKSPRLMLPSRTCLRNFKKYQSSFGFTPPFSQELQKNRKDG
;
A
#
# COMPACT_ATOMS: atom_id res chain seq x y z
N MET A 1 -6.58 -33.23 -21.90
CA MET A 1 -6.63 -31.75 -21.85
C MET A 1 -5.39 -31.23 -21.11
N LYS A 2 -4.39 -30.72 -21.84
CA LYS A 2 -3.15 -30.18 -21.26
C LYS A 2 -3.40 -28.73 -20.82
N ARG A 3 -3.21 -28.42 -19.54
CA ARG A 3 -3.32 -27.04 -19.02
C ARG A 3 -2.11 -26.24 -19.48
N ASN A 4 -2.36 -25.01 -19.91
CA ASN A 4 -1.37 -24.08 -20.46
C ASN A 4 -0.48 -23.53 -19.32
N PRO A 5 0.85 -23.72 -19.35
CA PRO A 5 1.74 -23.33 -18.25
C PRO A 5 1.95 -21.81 -18.05
N ASP A 6 1.35 -20.96 -18.90
CA ASP A 6 1.48 -19.50 -18.83
C ASP A 6 0.47 -18.77 -17.91
N GLU A 7 -0.31 -19.51 -17.12
CA GLU A 7 -1.16 -18.94 -16.06
C GLU A 7 -0.36 -18.57 -14.80
N ARG A 8 0.71 -17.78 -14.96
CA ARG A 8 1.33 -17.11 -13.80
C ARG A 8 0.39 -16.01 -13.32
N LEU A 9 -0.31 -16.33 -12.24
CA LEU A 9 -1.22 -15.47 -11.46
C LEU A 9 -0.74 -14.00 -11.44
N CYS A 10 -1.50 -13.07 -12.05
CA CYS A 10 -1.27 -11.62 -11.86
C CYS A 10 -1.30 -11.38 -10.33
N PRO A 11 -0.21 -10.93 -9.67
CA PRO A 11 -0.22 -10.70 -8.23
C PRO A 11 -1.29 -9.65 -7.88
N PRO A 12 -1.95 -9.77 -6.72
CA PRO A 12 -2.96 -8.81 -6.30
C PRO A 12 -2.35 -7.40 -6.22
N PRO A 13 -3.09 -6.35 -6.60
CA PRO A 13 -2.60 -4.99 -6.53
C PRO A 13 -2.30 -4.62 -5.07
N ALA A 14 -1.02 -4.42 -4.76
CA ALA A 14 -0.59 -3.89 -3.48
C ALA A 14 -1.25 -2.51 -3.26
N LEU A 15 -2.10 -2.42 -2.23
CA LEU A 15 -2.60 -1.16 -1.71
C LEU A 15 -1.43 -0.51 -0.95
N HIS A 16 -0.71 0.40 -1.60
CA HIS A 16 0.29 1.22 -0.93
C HIS A 16 -0.34 2.53 -0.45
N ASN A 17 -0.29 2.68 0.85
CA ASN A 17 -0.79 3.81 1.63
C ASN A 17 0.39 4.78 1.86
N LYS A 18 0.13 6.08 1.63
CA LYS A 18 0.80 7.29 2.19
C LYS A 18 2.33 7.40 2.11
N ARG A 19 2.84 8.37 1.33
CA ARG A 19 3.24 9.72 1.80
C ARG A 19 4.28 9.69 2.93
N GLN A 20 5.53 9.95 2.56
CA GLN A 20 6.46 10.72 3.39
C GLN A 20 7.10 11.78 2.50
N ARG A 21 6.78 13.03 2.83
CA ARG A 21 7.53 14.23 2.45
C ARG A 21 8.62 14.34 3.52
N MET A 22 9.88 14.38 3.13
CA MET A 22 10.91 14.97 3.96
C MET A 22 11.36 16.23 3.26
N ASP A 23 11.05 17.36 3.90
CA ASP A 23 11.71 18.63 3.65
C ASP A 23 13.07 18.53 4.35
N GLU A 24 14.16 18.67 3.58
CA GLU A 24 15.50 18.77 4.11
C GLU A 24 16.07 20.15 3.79
N VAL A 25 16.60 20.75 4.84
CA VAL A 25 16.89 22.16 5.06
C VAL A 25 18.28 22.50 4.54
N LEU A 26 18.40 23.67 3.91
CA LEU A 26 19.67 24.29 3.47
C LEU A 26 20.70 24.37 4.61
N GLN A 27 21.97 24.18 4.26
CA GLN A 27 23.09 24.88 4.89
C GLN A 27 23.86 25.70 3.83
N PRO A 28 24.16 26.98 4.08
CA PRO A 28 25.05 27.76 3.23
C PRO A 28 26.51 27.48 3.57
N LEU A 29 27.35 27.30 2.54
CA LEU A 29 28.80 27.21 2.66
C LEU A 29 29.42 28.60 2.85
N PRO A 30 30.52 28.72 3.63
CA PRO A 30 31.23 29.99 3.84
C PRO A 30 32.01 30.41 2.60
N GLY A 31 32.08 31.73 2.40
CA GLY A 31 32.74 32.37 1.28
C GLY A 31 34.26 32.21 1.30
N GLU A 32 34.80 32.01 0.11
CA GLU A 32 36.21 32.23 -0.22
C GLU A 32 36.31 33.49 -1.09
N GLU A 33 37.27 34.34 -0.73
CA GLU A 33 37.62 35.58 -1.44
C GLU A 33 38.35 35.25 -2.76
N PRO A 34 38.14 36.03 -3.84
CA PRO A 34 38.86 35.84 -5.08
C PRO A 34 40.15 36.67 -5.12
N ASP A 35 41.29 36.01 -5.25
CA ASP A 35 42.55 36.60 -5.67
C ASP A 35 42.52 36.91 -7.19
N GLU A 36 42.89 38.14 -7.55
CA GLU A 36 43.06 38.61 -8.94
C GLU A 36 44.26 37.93 -9.63
N PRO A 37 44.10 37.36 -10.84
CA PRO A 37 45.24 37.01 -11.67
C PRO A 37 45.46 38.02 -12.82
N ALA A 38 46.75 38.28 -13.03
CA ALA A 38 47.33 39.21 -13.98
C ALA A 38 46.89 39.02 -15.44
N THR A 39 46.60 40.14 -16.10
CA THR A 39 46.21 40.25 -17.50
C THR A 39 47.42 39.99 -18.41
N THR A 40 47.49 38.81 -19.00
CA THR A 40 48.35 38.53 -20.16
C THR A 40 47.48 38.54 -21.41
N THR A 41 47.57 39.62 -22.18
CA THR A 41 46.89 39.77 -23.48
C THR A 41 47.42 38.72 -24.46
N THR A 42 46.71 37.60 -24.53
CA THR A 42 46.90 36.55 -25.53
C THR A 42 45.75 36.67 -26.53
N GLU A 43 46.04 36.72 -27.83
CA GLU A 43 45.02 36.75 -28.88
C GLU A 43 43.97 35.63 -28.65
N PRO A 44 42.66 35.89 -28.84
CA PRO A 44 41.60 34.95 -28.54
C PRO A 44 41.65 33.78 -29.52
N ARG A 45 42.43 32.75 -29.18
CA ARG A 45 42.26 31.42 -29.75
C ARG A 45 40.83 30.99 -29.44
N LEU A 46 40.01 30.81 -30.46
CA LEU A 46 38.70 30.17 -30.32
C LEU A 46 38.92 28.87 -29.52
N PRO A 47 38.34 28.74 -28.31
CA PRO A 47 38.72 27.70 -27.35
C PRO A 47 38.29 26.28 -27.76
N PHE A 48 37.78 26.09 -28.99
CA PHE A 48 37.09 24.89 -29.40
C PHE A 48 37.42 24.51 -30.86
N ASN A 49 38.44 23.64 -31.05
CA ASN A 49 38.70 23.04 -32.35
C ASN A 49 37.69 21.90 -32.62
N HIS A 50 36.60 22.24 -33.31
CA HIS A 50 35.56 21.27 -33.68
C HIS A 50 35.93 20.44 -34.91
N ALA A 51 37.03 20.75 -35.63
CA ALA A 51 37.38 20.10 -36.89
C ALA A 51 37.70 18.61 -36.72
N ASP A 52 38.43 18.26 -35.66
CA ASP A 52 39.11 16.96 -35.53
C ASP A 52 38.63 16.13 -34.31
N VAL A 53 37.37 16.27 -33.92
CA VAL A 53 36.81 15.51 -32.80
C VAL A 53 36.70 14.03 -33.18
N ALA A 54 37.45 13.16 -32.50
CA ALA A 54 37.39 11.72 -32.69
C ALA A 54 36.03 11.17 -32.24
N PHE A 55 35.39 10.35 -33.09
CA PHE A 55 34.10 9.75 -32.77
C PHE A 55 34.26 8.42 -32.03
N PRO A 56 33.42 8.16 -31.00
CA PRO A 56 33.34 6.85 -30.35
C PRO A 56 33.05 5.68 -31.30
N LEU A 57 32.27 5.94 -32.35
CA LEU A 57 31.82 4.96 -33.35
C LEU A 57 31.55 5.63 -34.70
N ASP A 58 31.63 4.83 -35.76
CA ASP A 58 31.29 5.21 -37.14
C ASP A 58 29.81 5.58 -37.36
N SER A 59 28.95 5.38 -36.37
CA SER A 59 27.53 5.78 -36.44
C SER A 59 27.29 7.26 -36.15
N TRP A 60 28.27 7.97 -35.58
CA TRP A 60 28.15 9.39 -35.31
C TRP A 60 28.26 10.21 -36.61
N ARG A 61 27.47 11.27 -36.69
CA ARG A 61 27.51 12.23 -37.79
C ARG A 61 27.61 13.64 -37.22
N LYS A 62 28.54 14.42 -37.77
CA LYS A 62 28.73 15.85 -37.48
C LYS A 62 27.96 16.68 -38.49
N HIS A 63 27.23 17.66 -37.99
CA HIS A 63 26.52 18.66 -38.78
C HIS A 63 26.94 20.02 -38.26
N VAL A 64 27.55 20.82 -39.14
CA VAL A 64 27.93 22.20 -38.85
C VAL A 64 26.88 23.09 -39.48
N PHE A 65 26.25 23.93 -38.67
CA PHE A 65 25.30 24.93 -39.16
C PHE A 65 26.04 26.26 -39.29
N SER A 66 26.14 26.78 -40.51
CA SER A 66 26.75 28.08 -40.78
C SER A 66 25.84 29.20 -40.24
N GLY A 67 26.32 29.94 -39.25
CA GLY A 67 25.63 31.07 -38.63
C GLY A 67 26.35 31.56 -37.37
N VAL A 68 26.10 32.79 -36.96
CA VAL A 68 26.49 33.31 -35.64
C VAL A 68 25.22 33.30 -34.77
N PRO A 69 25.16 32.52 -33.68
CA PRO A 69 26.23 31.69 -33.12
C PRO A 69 26.48 30.39 -33.90
N LEU A 70 27.75 29.95 -33.92
CA LEU A 70 28.16 28.72 -34.59
C LEU A 70 27.58 27.53 -33.84
N LYS A 71 26.81 26.69 -34.54
CA LYS A 71 26.21 25.48 -33.96
C LYS A 71 26.81 24.25 -34.59
N VAL A 72 27.32 23.35 -33.75
CA VAL A 72 27.84 22.04 -34.16
C VAL A 72 27.00 20.97 -33.49
N ALA A 73 26.30 20.18 -34.29
CA ALA A 73 25.54 19.03 -33.82
C ALA A 73 26.25 17.72 -34.16
N TYR A 74 26.41 16.88 -33.15
CA TYR A 74 26.81 15.49 -33.29
C TYR A 74 25.60 14.61 -33.00
N ARG A 75 25.25 13.71 -33.91
CA ARG A 75 24.08 12.84 -33.72
C ARG A 75 24.35 11.39 -34.08
N VAL A 76 23.65 10.50 -33.38
CA VAL A 76 23.49 9.08 -33.75
C VAL A 76 22.04 8.89 -34.17
N CYS A 77 21.83 8.49 -35.42
CA CYS A 77 20.50 8.20 -35.94
C CYS A 77 20.21 6.69 -35.86
N LEU A 78 18.97 6.36 -35.53
CA LEU A 78 18.44 5.01 -35.64
C LEU A 78 17.26 5.01 -36.63
N PRO A 79 17.04 3.91 -37.37
CA PRO A 79 15.84 3.78 -38.18
C PRO A 79 14.61 3.86 -37.28
N GLY A 80 13.65 4.67 -37.71
CA GLY A 80 12.34 4.79 -37.08
C GLY A 80 11.47 3.55 -37.32
N PRO A 81 10.26 3.53 -36.74
CA PRO A 81 9.32 2.43 -36.93
C PRO A 81 8.84 2.35 -38.39
N ASP A 82 8.70 3.51 -39.02
CA ASP A 82 8.54 3.63 -40.45
C ASP A 82 9.94 3.72 -41.04
N THR A 83 10.34 2.73 -41.83
CA THR A 83 11.70 2.59 -42.41
C THR A 83 12.15 3.79 -43.24
N SER A 84 11.25 4.71 -43.57
CA SER A 84 11.50 5.97 -44.27
C SER A 84 11.98 7.11 -43.38
N LEU A 85 11.89 7.00 -42.04
CA LEU A 85 12.24 8.08 -41.11
C LEU A 85 13.47 7.71 -40.27
N LEU A 86 14.45 8.61 -40.22
CA LEU A 86 15.59 8.51 -39.31
C LEU A 86 15.30 9.33 -38.05
N CYS A 87 15.41 8.71 -36.88
CA CYS A 87 15.25 9.38 -35.59
C CYS A 87 16.62 9.57 -34.93
N ALA A 88 16.90 10.78 -34.44
CA ALA A 88 18.08 11.01 -33.61
C ALA A 88 17.89 10.31 -32.26
N ALA A 89 18.65 9.24 -32.03
CA ALA A 89 18.66 8.52 -30.76
C ALA A 89 19.44 9.30 -29.70
N LYS A 90 20.55 9.90 -30.11
CA LYS A 90 21.40 10.77 -29.30
C LYS A 90 21.79 11.99 -30.14
N LEU A 91 21.74 13.17 -29.55
CA LEU A 91 22.12 14.44 -30.16
C LEU A 91 22.90 15.24 -29.13
N VAL A 92 24.08 15.71 -29.50
CA VAL A 92 24.91 16.61 -28.71
C VAL A 92 25.06 17.89 -29.53
N LEU A 93 24.57 18.99 -29.00
CA LEU A 93 24.58 20.28 -29.65
C LEU A 93 25.52 21.21 -28.88
N PHE A 94 26.59 21.62 -29.55
CA PHE A 94 27.46 22.69 -29.08
C PHE A 94 27.04 23.99 -29.75
N THR A 95 26.76 25.02 -28.96
CA THR A 95 26.57 26.38 -29.47
C THR A 95 27.72 27.23 -29.00
N VAL A 96 28.52 27.72 -29.94
CA VAL A 96 29.67 28.57 -29.69
C VAL A 96 29.27 30.01 -29.98
N THR A 97 29.33 30.82 -28.94
CA THR A 97 29.26 32.28 -29.00
C THR A 97 30.65 32.85 -28.75
N ASP A 98 30.84 34.15 -28.96
CA ASP A 98 32.16 34.82 -28.88
C ASP A 98 32.91 34.54 -27.56
N HIS A 99 32.20 34.25 -26.47
CA HIS A 99 32.78 34.03 -25.15
C HIS A 99 32.28 32.80 -24.40
N THR A 100 31.26 32.09 -24.89
CA THR A 100 30.69 30.94 -24.18
C THR A 100 30.38 29.79 -25.11
N VAL A 101 30.66 28.57 -24.64
CA VAL A 101 30.25 27.32 -25.28
C VAL A 101 29.13 26.72 -24.45
N THR A 102 27.93 26.62 -25.01
CA THR A 102 26.82 25.93 -24.36
C THR A 102 26.67 24.52 -24.93
N LEU A 103 26.44 23.58 -24.03
CA LEU A 103 26.28 22.16 -24.33
C LEU A 103 24.83 21.74 -24.06
N GLU A 104 24.17 21.21 -25.08
CA GLU A 104 22.87 20.57 -24.93
C GLU A 104 22.91 19.13 -25.40
N VAL A 105 22.58 18.21 -24.50
CA VAL A 105 22.51 16.78 -24.81
C VAL A 105 21.06 16.36 -24.84
N PHE A 106 20.65 15.72 -25.92
CA PHE A 106 19.33 15.13 -26.07
C PHE A 106 19.44 13.63 -26.29
N VAL A 107 18.77 12.86 -25.45
CA VAL A 107 18.62 11.41 -25.63
C VAL A 107 17.15 11.17 -25.98
N ARG A 108 16.89 10.82 -27.25
CA ARG A 108 15.55 10.59 -27.81
C ARG A 108 14.61 11.79 -27.64
N GLY A 109 15.16 12.99 -27.85
CA GLY A 109 14.44 14.25 -27.71
C GLY A 109 14.23 14.73 -26.28
N VAL A 110 14.68 13.99 -25.26
CA VAL A 110 14.69 14.43 -23.86
C VAL A 110 16.03 15.08 -23.55
N LYS A 111 16.02 16.34 -23.07
CA LYS A 111 17.23 17.05 -22.64
C LYS A 111 17.80 16.37 -21.39
N VAL A 112 19.07 15.98 -21.44
CA VAL A 112 19.83 15.37 -20.35
C VAL A 112 20.86 16.40 -19.87
N VAL A 113 20.93 16.59 -18.55
CA VAL A 113 21.93 17.45 -17.92
C VAL A 113 23.19 16.62 -17.70
N LEU A 114 24.34 17.16 -18.09
CA LEU A 114 25.66 16.63 -17.77
C LEU A 114 26.29 17.54 -16.71
N ASP A 115 26.94 16.94 -15.72
CA ASP A 115 27.43 17.67 -14.54
C ASP A 115 28.66 18.54 -14.84
N GLU A 116 29.48 18.20 -15.84
CA GLU A 116 30.68 18.97 -16.17
C GLU A 116 30.92 19.11 -17.69
N PRO A 117 31.31 20.30 -18.17
CA PRO A 117 31.78 20.49 -19.53
C PRO A 117 33.20 19.90 -19.68
N GLY A 118 33.30 18.71 -20.27
CA GLY A 118 34.57 18.10 -20.65
C GLY A 118 35.00 18.42 -22.08
N ASP A 119 36.11 17.82 -22.50
CA ASP A 119 36.50 17.77 -23.91
C ASP A 119 35.39 17.14 -24.77
N PRO A 120 35.14 17.60 -26.01
CA PRO A 120 34.09 17.07 -26.87
C PRO A 120 34.15 15.56 -27.07
N SER A 121 35.35 14.99 -27.23
CA SER A 121 35.49 13.54 -27.39
C SER A 121 35.09 12.81 -26.10
N SER A 122 35.44 13.33 -24.94
CA SER A 122 34.98 12.80 -23.64
C SER A 122 33.46 12.89 -23.48
N ILE A 123 32.85 14.02 -23.88
CA ILE A 123 31.38 14.20 -23.85
C ILE A 123 30.70 13.21 -24.79
N LEU A 124 31.18 13.08 -26.02
CA LEU A 124 30.61 12.15 -27.00
C LEU A 124 30.73 10.70 -26.51
N GLN A 125 31.86 10.34 -25.90
CA GLN A 125 32.06 9.02 -25.30
C GLN A 125 31.10 8.79 -24.12
N ALA A 126 30.96 9.77 -23.22
CA ALA A 126 30.04 9.68 -22.09
C ALA A 126 28.58 9.52 -22.57
N VAL A 127 28.14 10.35 -23.52
CA VAL A 127 26.80 10.26 -24.12
C VAL A 127 26.62 8.94 -24.86
N PHE A 128 27.66 8.44 -25.54
CA PHE A 128 27.64 7.15 -26.20
C PHE A 128 27.45 5.99 -25.21
N SER A 129 28.13 6.02 -24.05
CA SER A 129 28.00 5.02 -22.98
C SER A 129 26.68 5.10 -22.20
N MET A 130 25.88 6.17 -22.37
CA MET A 130 24.57 6.26 -21.72
C MET A 130 23.63 5.16 -22.22
N HIS A 131 23.07 4.42 -21.27
CA HIS A 131 22.04 3.43 -21.54
C HIS A 131 20.70 4.12 -21.79
N VAL A 132 20.11 3.82 -22.94
CA VAL A 132 18.82 4.34 -23.35
C VAL A 132 17.73 3.49 -22.71
N SER A 133 16.75 4.12 -22.05
CA SER A 133 15.67 3.36 -21.42
C SER A 133 14.87 2.57 -22.46
N SER A 134 14.54 1.31 -22.16
CA SER A 134 13.74 0.44 -23.06
C SER A 134 12.25 0.80 -23.11
N GLY A 135 11.80 1.73 -22.27
CA GLY A 135 10.39 2.13 -22.21
C GLY A 135 9.51 1.18 -21.39
N ALA A 136 8.20 1.33 -21.54
CA ALA A 136 7.19 0.55 -20.84
C ALA A 136 6.79 -0.75 -21.57
N GLY A 137 7.30 -0.98 -22.78
CA GLY A 137 6.98 -2.10 -23.67
C GLY A 137 6.54 -1.64 -25.06
N PHE A 138 6.16 -2.58 -25.92
CA PHE A 138 5.76 -2.30 -27.29
C PHE A 138 4.28 -1.92 -27.38
N HIS A 139 3.93 -1.06 -28.33
CA HIS A 139 2.54 -0.67 -28.60
C HIS A 139 1.67 -1.89 -28.95
N GLU A 140 2.22 -2.89 -29.64
CA GLU A 140 1.56 -4.16 -29.96
C GLU A 140 1.20 -4.99 -28.73
N GLU A 141 1.99 -4.90 -27.65
CA GLU A 141 1.72 -5.58 -26.38
C GLU A 141 0.46 -4.97 -25.70
N PHE A 142 0.18 -3.71 -25.98
CA PHE A 142 -0.86 -2.91 -25.34
C PHE A 142 -1.72 -2.11 -26.35
N PRO A 143 -2.49 -2.78 -27.24
CA PRO A 143 -3.24 -2.12 -28.32
C PRO A 143 -4.38 -1.23 -27.82
N PHE A 144 -4.75 -1.36 -26.54
CA PHE A 144 -5.79 -0.55 -25.89
C PHE A 144 -5.33 0.87 -25.51
N THR A 145 -4.08 1.21 -25.80
CA THR A 145 -3.44 2.45 -25.34
C THR A 145 -3.71 3.66 -26.23
N ARG A 146 -4.33 3.49 -27.41
CA ARG A 146 -4.55 4.50 -28.46
C ARG A 146 -5.15 5.85 -28.02
N PHE A 147 -5.65 5.99 -26.79
CA PHE A 147 -6.36 7.18 -26.31
C PHE A 147 -5.79 7.80 -25.02
N HIS A 148 -4.65 7.34 -24.49
CA HIS A 148 -4.12 7.92 -23.25
C HIS A 148 -3.09 9.02 -23.52
N SER A 149 -3.32 10.18 -22.93
CA SER A 149 -2.51 11.40 -23.10
C SER A 149 -1.18 11.38 -22.35
N ASN A 150 -0.82 10.34 -21.60
CA ASN A 150 0.32 10.36 -20.67
C ASN A 150 1.58 9.61 -21.14
N PHE A 151 1.58 9.11 -22.36
CA PHE A 151 2.74 8.45 -22.93
C PHE A 151 3.01 8.95 -24.36
N THR A 152 4.22 8.69 -24.85
CA THR A 152 4.66 8.90 -26.23
C THR A 152 5.06 7.57 -26.84
N VAL A 153 4.94 7.45 -28.16
CA VAL A 153 5.40 6.27 -28.90
C VAL A 153 6.68 6.65 -29.61
N TRP A 154 7.73 5.85 -29.46
CA TRP A 154 8.99 6.02 -30.18
C TRP A 154 9.50 4.66 -30.62
N ASN A 155 9.70 4.49 -31.93
CA ASN A 155 10.10 3.22 -32.55
C ASN A 155 9.27 2.01 -32.06
N GLY A 156 7.94 2.13 -32.14
CA GLY A 156 7.00 1.10 -31.69
C GLY A 156 6.94 0.89 -30.17
N SER A 157 7.82 1.50 -29.39
CA SER A 157 7.89 1.37 -27.94
C SER A 157 7.17 2.53 -27.24
N LEU A 158 6.54 2.24 -26.09
CA LEU A 158 5.77 3.18 -25.28
C LEU A 158 6.66 3.81 -24.20
N TYR A 159 6.60 5.12 -24.04
CA TYR A 159 7.36 5.87 -23.04
C TYR A 159 6.46 6.77 -22.23
N ASN A 160 6.70 6.87 -20.93
CA ASN A 160 6.03 7.90 -20.14
C ASN A 160 6.47 9.29 -20.64
N LYS A 161 5.57 10.28 -20.68
CA LYS A 161 5.94 11.68 -21.00
C LYS A 161 7.01 12.26 -20.07
N LYS A 162 7.14 11.72 -18.85
CA LYS A 162 8.18 12.07 -17.87
C LYS A 162 9.40 11.14 -17.91
N CYS A 163 9.61 10.42 -19.01
CA CYS A 163 10.79 9.57 -19.18
C CYS A 163 12.04 10.45 -19.25
N THR A 164 13.09 10.07 -18.53
CA THR A 164 14.40 10.75 -18.54
C THR A 164 15.24 10.43 -19.77
N GLY A 165 14.81 9.49 -20.62
CA GLY A 165 15.55 9.03 -21.80
C GLY A 165 16.67 8.03 -21.46
N THR A 166 17.35 8.23 -20.32
CA THR A 166 18.47 7.40 -19.86
C THR A 166 18.11 6.58 -18.61
N SER A 167 18.48 5.30 -18.62
CA SER A 167 18.40 4.36 -17.48
C SER A 167 19.07 3.04 -17.89
N SER A 168 19.66 2.31 -16.93
CA SER A 168 20.26 1.00 -17.19
C SER A 168 19.28 -0.02 -17.78
N GLU A 169 18.02 0.01 -17.35
CA GLU A 169 16.94 -0.83 -17.90
C GLU A 169 15.66 0.00 -18.13
N TRP A 170 14.96 0.32 -17.05
CA TRP A 170 13.72 1.09 -17.06
C TRP A 170 13.80 2.28 -16.13
N CYS A 171 13.53 3.47 -16.67
CA CYS A 171 13.33 4.62 -15.81
C CYS A 171 12.08 4.39 -14.94
N VAL A 172 12.06 5.00 -13.76
CA VAL A 172 10.98 4.84 -12.77
C VAL A 172 9.60 5.14 -13.39
N ALA A 173 9.51 6.19 -14.21
CA ALA A 173 8.27 6.58 -14.88
C ALA A 173 7.75 5.52 -15.87
N CYS A 174 8.63 4.90 -16.65
CA CYS A 174 8.29 3.83 -17.59
C CYS A 174 7.95 2.51 -16.86
N LYS A 175 8.64 2.21 -15.75
CA LYS A 175 8.33 1.05 -14.89
C LYS A 175 6.91 1.16 -14.32
N TYR A 176 6.53 2.33 -13.81
CA TYR A 176 5.16 2.58 -13.35
C TYR A 176 4.14 2.50 -14.49
N LEU A 177 4.45 3.08 -15.66
CA LEU A 177 3.59 3.00 -16.83
C LEU A 177 3.34 1.54 -17.23
N ARG A 178 4.39 0.71 -17.33
CA ARG A 178 4.27 -0.73 -17.64
C ARG A 178 3.34 -1.45 -16.67
N LYS A 179 3.48 -1.19 -15.36
CA LYS A 179 2.59 -1.77 -14.32
C LYS A 179 1.13 -1.35 -14.53
N ILE A 180 0.87 -0.08 -14.87
CA ILE A 180 -0.48 0.40 -15.16
C ILE A 180 -1.05 -0.31 -16.40
N LEU A 181 -0.27 -0.43 -17.47
CA LEU A 181 -0.68 -1.10 -18.72
C LEU A 181 -1.00 -2.59 -18.49
N ILE A 182 -0.14 -3.32 -17.77
CA ILE A 182 -0.38 -4.72 -17.39
C ILE A 182 -1.66 -4.84 -16.56
N ASN A 183 -1.89 -3.94 -15.59
CA ASN A 183 -3.09 -3.95 -14.77
C ASN A 183 -4.35 -3.68 -15.59
N GLN A 184 -4.31 -2.73 -16.52
CA GLN A 184 -5.41 -2.46 -17.45
C GLN A 184 -5.70 -3.71 -18.32
N ARG A 185 -4.66 -4.39 -18.82
CA ARG A 185 -4.80 -5.65 -19.57
C ARG A 185 -5.44 -6.75 -18.71
N CYS A 186 -4.96 -7.01 -17.48
CA CYS A 186 -5.58 -8.00 -16.58
C CYS A 186 -7.05 -7.61 -16.27
N ARG A 187 -7.36 -6.33 -16.06
CA ARG A 187 -8.75 -5.86 -15.82
C ARG A 187 -9.66 -6.08 -17.03
N ARG A 188 -9.22 -5.75 -18.24
CA ARG A 188 -10.00 -6.00 -19.48
C ARG A 188 -10.22 -7.50 -19.73
N LYS A 189 -9.23 -8.34 -19.44
CA LYS A 189 -9.40 -9.81 -19.47
C LYS A 189 -10.44 -10.27 -18.43
N LYS A 190 -10.43 -9.71 -17.22
CA LYS A 190 -11.40 -10.03 -16.16
C LYS A 190 -12.81 -9.49 -16.42
N ALA A 191 -12.95 -8.35 -17.10
CA ALA A 191 -14.26 -7.83 -17.49
C ALA A 191 -15.00 -8.83 -18.41
N LYS A 192 -14.27 -9.56 -19.25
CA LYS A 192 -14.84 -10.67 -20.03
C LYS A 192 -15.31 -11.87 -19.18
N SER A 193 -15.01 -11.88 -17.88
CA SER A 193 -15.49 -12.85 -16.88
C SER A 193 -16.69 -12.30 -16.07
N GLU A 194 -17.52 -11.47 -16.69
CA GLU A 194 -18.81 -11.01 -16.13
C GLU A 194 -19.66 -12.18 -15.59
N THR A 195 -19.56 -13.36 -16.21
CA THR A 195 -20.21 -14.60 -15.77
C THR A 195 -19.79 -15.04 -14.36
N HIS A 196 -18.52 -14.84 -13.98
CA HIS A 196 -18.03 -15.22 -12.65
C HIS A 196 -18.46 -14.24 -11.57
N LEU A 197 -18.44 -12.93 -11.87
CA LEU A 197 -18.92 -11.92 -10.93
C LEU A 197 -20.44 -12.07 -10.71
N ALA A 198 -21.21 -12.26 -11.77
CA ALA A 198 -22.64 -12.52 -11.69
C ALA A 198 -22.94 -13.76 -10.84
N ARG A 199 -22.23 -14.87 -11.07
CA ARG A 199 -22.37 -16.10 -10.26
C ARG A 199 -22.01 -15.87 -8.78
N LYS A 200 -20.95 -15.11 -8.50
CA LYS A 200 -20.56 -14.77 -7.13
C LYS A 200 -21.62 -13.92 -6.43
N ILE A 201 -22.18 -12.93 -7.12
CA ILE A 201 -23.26 -12.09 -6.61
C ILE A 201 -24.49 -12.96 -6.31
N GLN A 202 -24.90 -13.81 -7.25
CA GLN A 202 -26.03 -14.72 -7.09
C GLN A 202 -25.86 -15.63 -5.85
N SER A 203 -24.68 -16.24 -5.68
CA SER A 203 -24.36 -17.07 -4.51
C SER A 203 -24.48 -16.30 -3.20
N LYS A 204 -23.95 -15.07 -3.14
CA LYS A 204 -24.04 -14.21 -1.94
C LYS A 204 -25.48 -13.78 -1.65
N THR A 205 -26.24 -13.42 -2.67
CA THR A 205 -27.67 -13.10 -2.53
C THR A 205 -28.46 -14.28 -1.99
N GLN A 206 -28.19 -15.51 -2.46
CA GLN A 206 -28.84 -16.71 -1.95
C GLN A 206 -28.49 -16.97 -0.47
N ALA A 207 -27.22 -16.80 -0.09
CA ALA A 207 -26.80 -16.94 1.31
C ALA A 207 -27.51 -15.95 2.24
N VAL A 208 -27.64 -14.69 1.81
CA VAL A 208 -28.39 -13.66 2.57
C VAL A 208 -29.86 -14.04 2.70
N ARG A 209 -30.49 -14.54 1.64
CA ARG A 209 -31.89 -15.01 1.70
C ARG A 209 -32.07 -16.15 2.71
N ARG A 210 -31.18 -17.15 2.70
CA ARG A 210 -31.19 -18.26 3.67
C ARG A 210 -31.03 -17.77 5.11
N LEU A 211 -30.11 -16.82 5.33
CA LEU A 211 -29.90 -16.25 6.66
C LEU A 211 -31.13 -15.49 7.15
N LYS A 212 -31.78 -14.68 6.30
CA LYS A 212 -33.02 -13.98 6.64
C LYS A 212 -34.15 -14.95 7.01
N ALA A 213 -34.31 -16.04 6.26
CA ALA A 213 -35.29 -17.08 6.57
C ALA A 213 -35.00 -17.74 7.93
N LYS A 214 -33.73 -18.03 8.22
CA LYS A 214 -33.31 -18.58 9.52
C LYS A 214 -33.58 -17.61 10.67
N VAL A 215 -33.27 -16.34 10.51
CA VAL A 215 -33.56 -15.30 11.53
C VAL A 215 -35.06 -15.24 11.80
N LYS A 216 -35.89 -15.18 10.74
CA LYS A 216 -37.35 -15.18 10.89
C LYS A 216 -37.85 -16.41 11.67
N SER A 217 -37.37 -17.60 11.34
CA SER A 217 -37.75 -18.83 12.05
C SER A 217 -37.30 -18.83 13.52
N LEU A 218 -36.11 -18.30 13.81
CA LEU A 218 -35.64 -18.15 15.19
C LEU A 218 -36.46 -17.11 15.97
N ASP A 219 -36.86 -16.02 15.33
CA ASP A 219 -37.73 -15.01 15.95
C ASP A 219 -39.11 -15.59 16.28
N GLU A 220 -39.68 -16.42 15.39
CA GLU A 220 -40.93 -17.16 15.62
C GLU A 220 -40.79 -18.14 16.80
N GLN A 221 -39.70 -18.90 16.87
CA GLN A 221 -39.43 -19.81 18.01
C GLN A 221 -39.27 -19.05 19.32
N VAL A 222 -38.56 -17.93 19.32
CA VAL A 222 -38.40 -17.08 20.52
C VAL A 222 -39.74 -16.51 20.96
N ALA A 223 -40.60 -16.09 20.02
CA ALA A 223 -41.95 -15.61 20.34
C ALA A 223 -42.81 -16.72 20.94
N GLN A 224 -42.76 -17.94 20.39
CA GLN A 224 -43.46 -19.11 20.95
C GLN A 224 -42.98 -19.43 22.38
N LEU A 225 -41.67 -19.52 22.60
CA LEU A 225 -41.10 -19.80 23.92
C LEU A 225 -41.46 -18.72 24.95
N LYS A 226 -41.56 -17.46 24.54
CA LYS A 226 -42.05 -16.38 25.42
C LYS A 226 -43.50 -16.59 25.79
N ALA A 227 -44.37 -16.89 24.83
CA ALA A 227 -45.78 -17.16 25.09
C ALA A 227 -46.00 -18.42 25.96
N GLU A 228 -45.16 -19.44 25.81
CA GLU A 228 -45.16 -20.63 26.68
C GLU A 228 -44.70 -20.27 28.11
N ASN A 229 -43.66 -19.46 28.26
CA ASN A 229 -43.17 -19.01 29.56
C ASN A 229 -44.18 -18.11 30.28
N GLU A 230 -44.90 -17.24 29.57
CA GLU A 230 -45.95 -16.38 30.13
C GLU A 230 -47.12 -17.19 30.73
N LYS A 231 -47.35 -18.43 30.27
CA LYS A 231 -48.38 -19.32 30.83
C LYS A 231 -47.97 -19.97 32.14
N ILE A 232 -46.69 -19.95 32.51
CA ILE A 232 -46.20 -20.58 33.73
C ILE A 232 -46.35 -19.59 34.89
N GLU A 233 -47.25 -19.89 35.81
CA GLU A 233 -47.38 -19.10 37.04
C GLU A 233 -46.11 -19.17 37.90
N GLU A 234 -45.65 -18.03 38.39
CA GLU A 234 -44.49 -17.92 39.29
C GLU A 234 -44.68 -18.79 40.55
N ALA A 235 -45.90 -18.88 41.08
CA ALA A 235 -46.23 -19.73 42.21
C ALA A 235 -45.97 -21.23 41.93
N ALA A 236 -46.21 -21.70 40.70
CA ALA A 236 -45.94 -23.08 40.31
C ALA A 236 -44.43 -23.37 40.28
N LEU A 237 -43.61 -22.39 39.88
CA LEU A 237 -42.15 -22.48 39.96
C LEU A 237 -41.68 -22.55 41.42
N LEU A 238 -42.17 -21.65 42.27
CA LEU A 238 -41.80 -21.60 43.69
C LEU A 238 -42.10 -22.92 44.42
N ARG A 239 -43.25 -23.54 44.14
CA ARG A 239 -43.60 -24.86 44.69
C ARG A 239 -42.62 -25.96 44.25
N LYS A 240 -42.18 -25.94 42.99
CA LYS A 240 -41.23 -26.95 42.48
C LYS A 240 -39.84 -26.83 43.07
N ILE A 241 -39.41 -25.60 43.37
CA ILE A 241 -38.08 -25.37 43.95
C ILE A 241 -38.07 -25.49 45.47
N ASP A 242 -39.22 -25.66 46.13
CA ASP A 242 -39.29 -25.56 47.60
C ASP A 242 -38.51 -26.66 48.34
N ASN A 243 -38.35 -27.82 47.72
CA ASN A 243 -37.57 -28.93 48.29
C ASN A 243 -36.06 -28.84 48.02
N LEU A 244 -35.61 -27.83 47.26
CA LEU A 244 -34.20 -27.68 46.92
C LEU A 244 -33.41 -27.00 48.04
N HIS A 245 -32.10 -27.26 48.09
CA HIS A 245 -31.23 -26.59 49.03
C HIS A 245 -31.24 -25.06 48.80
N PRO A 246 -31.16 -24.21 49.84
CA PRO A 246 -31.25 -22.75 49.69
C PRO A 246 -30.34 -22.16 48.62
N LYS A 247 -29.11 -22.68 48.48
CA LYS A 247 -28.16 -22.28 47.43
C LYS A 247 -28.66 -22.58 46.01
N GLN A 248 -29.31 -23.72 45.81
CA GLN A 248 -29.89 -24.11 44.53
C GLN A 248 -31.12 -23.25 44.21
N LYS A 249 -31.98 -22.98 45.21
CA LYS A 249 -33.12 -22.06 45.06
C LYS A 249 -32.64 -20.67 44.60
N ALA A 250 -31.65 -20.10 45.28
CA ALA A 250 -31.08 -18.79 44.95
C ALA A 250 -30.50 -18.74 43.52
N ALA A 251 -29.77 -19.78 43.11
CA ALA A 251 -29.22 -19.88 41.76
C ALA A 251 -30.33 -19.91 40.69
N ILE A 252 -31.39 -20.70 40.92
CA ILE A 252 -32.52 -20.78 39.99
C ILE A 252 -33.23 -19.43 39.89
N LEU A 253 -33.54 -18.79 41.02
CA LEU A 253 -34.20 -17.47 41.04
C LEU A 253 -33.37 -16.41 40.32
N GLN A 254 -32.05 -16.40 40.50
CA GLN A 254 -31.16 -15.49 39.77
C GLN A 254 -31.13 -15.77 38.26
N CYS A 255 -31.22 -17.03 37.84
CA CYS A 255 -31.35 -17.38 36.41
C CYS A 255 -32.66 -16.84 35.82
N PHE A 256 -33.77 -16.93 36.55
CA PHE A 256 -35.06 -16.36 36.13
C PHE A 256 -35.03 -14.82 36.09
N GLU A 257 -34.45 -14.19 37.12
CA GLU A 257 -34.24 -12.74 37.15
C GLU A 257 -33.33 -12.27 36.00
N ALA A 258 -32.32 -13.06 35.65
CA ALA A 258 -31.47 -12.80 34.51
C ALA A 258 -32.22 -12.89 33.19
N ALA A 259 -33.07 -13.92 33.04
CA ALA A 259 -33.83 -14.18 31.83
C ALA A 259 -35.00 -13.19 31.61
N SER A 260 -35.62 -12.68 32.69
CA SER A 260 -36.74 -11.74 32.62
C SER A 260 -36.33 -10.31 32.23
N ARG A 261 -35.02 -10.00 32.22
CA ARG A 261 -34.52 -8.66 31.90
C ARG A 261 -34.55 -8.38 30.40
N LYS A 262 -34.98 -7.16 30.07
CA LYS A 262 -35.01 -6.63 28.70
C LYS A 262 -33.61 -6.38 28.10
N SER A 263 -32.57 -6.29 28.92
CA SER A 263 -31.20 -5.96 28.49
C SER A 263 -30.14 -6.68 29.33
N PRO A 264 -29.03 -7.15 28.71
CA PRO A 264 -27.91 -7.76 29.43
C PRO A 264 -27.01 -6.71 30.14
N LYS A 265 -27.20 -5.41 29.89
CA LYS A 265 -26.39 -4.36 30.51
C LYS A 265 -26.89 -4.08 31.93
N GLY A 266 -25.97 -4.09 32.90
CA GLY A 266 -26.23 -3.60 34.26
C GLY A 266 -26.62 -4.65 35.29
N MET A 267 -26.35 -5.94 35.04
CA MET A 267 -26.59 -6.98 36.04
C MET A 267 -25.70 -6.78 37.27
N ARG A 268 -26.33 -6.41 38.40
CA ARG A 268 -25.70 -6.40 39.71
C ARG A 268 -25.77 -7.80 40.28
N TYR A 269 -24.61 -8.41 40.47
CA TYR A 269 -24.49 -9.70 41.13
C TYR A 269 -24.31 -9.48 42.64
N SER A 270 -24.91 -10.33 43.47
CA SER A 270 -24.58 -10.36 44.89
C SER A 270 -23.11 -10.76 45.06
N SER A 271 -22.47 -10.28 46.13
CA SER A 271 -21.08 -10.64 46.44
C SER A 271 -20.88 -12.15 46.59
N GLU A 272 -21.84 -12.82 47.21
CA GLU A 272 -21.86 -14.28 47.37
C GLU A 272 -21.90 -14.99 46.02
N TRP A 273 -22.73 -14.52 45.09
CA TRP A 273 -22.83 -15.13 43.76
C TRP A 273 -21.57 -14.91 42.93
N VAL A 274 -20.95 -13.73 43.00
CA VAL A 274 -19.67 -13.48 42.34
C VAL A 274 -18.59 -14.40 42.89
N PHE A 275 -18.55 -14.60 44.21
CA PHE A 275 -17.60 -15.50 44.86
C PHE A 275 -17.80 -16.95 44.41
N GLU A 276 -19.04 -17.42 44.36
CA GLU A 276 -19.37 -18.75 43.85
C GLU A 276 -18.96 -18.90 42.37
N CYS A 277 -19.18 -17.87 41.54
CA CYS A 277 -18.68 -17.85 40.16
C CYS A 277 -17.15 -17.95 40.08
N VAL A 278 -16.41 -17.32 41.00
CA VAL A 278 -14.95 -17.45 41.06
C VAL A 278 -14.56 -18.88 41.41
N ILE A 279 -15.17 -19.48 42.45
CA ILE A 279 -14.92 -20.87 42.85
C ILE A 279 -15.24 -21.84 41.71
N MET A 280 -16.42 -21.72 41.09
CA MET A 280 -16.83 -22.55 39.96
C MET A 280 -15.84 -22.45 38.80
N ARG A 281 -15.29 -21.27 38.53
CA ARG A 281 -14.30 -21.06 37.47
C ARG A 281 -12.92 -21.62 37.81
N MET A 282 -12.54 -21.62 39.08
CA MET A 282 -11.33 -22.31 39.57
C MET A 282 -11.45 -23.82 39.38
N LYS A 283 -12.64 -24.39 39.63
CA LYS A 283 -12.92 -25.83 39.44
C LYS A 283 -13.05 -26.21 37.97
N SER A 284 -13.68 -25.38 37.13
CA SER A 284 -13.85 -25.63 35.70
C SER A 284 -13.82 -24.33 34.89
N PRO A 285 -12.72 -24.04 34.17
CA PRO A 285 -12.57 -22.80 33.40
C PRO A 285 -13.56 -22.63 32.24
N ARG A 286 -14.19 -23.73 31.79
CA ARG A 286 -15.06 -23.78 30.60
C ARG A 286 -16.54 -23.48 30.89
N LEU A 287 -16.94 -23.29 32.15
CA LEU A 287 -18.32 -22.95 32.49
C LEU A 287 -18.68 -21.54 31.98
N MET A 288 -19.88 -21.39 31.40
CA MET A 288 -20.44 -20.10 30.99
C MET A 288 -20.87 -19.30 32.22
N LEU A 289 -19.92 -18.57 32.80
CA LEU A 289 -20.08 -17.67 33.94
C LEU A 289 -19.96 -16.21 33.48
N PRO A 290 -20.26 -15.20 34.33
CA PRO A 290 -20.05 -13.79 34.00
C PRO A 290 -18.67 -13.53 33.36
N SER A 291 -18.60 -12.51 32.50
CA SER A 291 -17.39 -12.24 31.73
C SER A 291 -16.16 -12.10 32.63
N ARG A 292 -14.98 -12.49 32.13
CA ARG A 292 -13.73 -12.41 32.89
C ARG A 292 -13.44 -10.99 33.40
N THR A 293 -13.84 -9.99 32.63
CA THR A 293 -13.75 -8.56 32.98
C THR A 293 -14.69 -8.20 34.13
N CYS A 294 -15.91 -8.74 34.16
CA CYS A 294 -16.86 -8.53 35.26
C CYS A 294 -16.30 -9.09 36.59
N LEU A 295 -15.78 -10.32 36.57
CA LEU A 295 -15.20 -10.95 37.77
C LEU A 295 -13.93 -10.22 38.24
N ARG A 296 -13.06 -9.77 37.33
CA ARG A 296 -11.85 -8.98 37.67
C ARG A 296 -12.17 -7.62 38.28
N ASN A 297 -13.23 -6.96 37.82
CA ASN A 297 -13.61 -5.63 38.28
C ASN A 297 -14.41 -5.65 39.59
N PHE A 298 -14.63 -6.83 40.19
CA PHE A 298 -15.26 -6.94 41.49
C PHE A 298 -14.28 -6.49 42.59
N LYS A 299 -14.10 -5.18 42.72
CA LYS A 299 -13.10 -4.52 43.59
C LYS A 299 -13.28 -4.77 45.09
N LYS A 300 -14.40 -5.36 45.53
CA LYS A 300 -14.66 -5.60 46.95
C LYS A 300 -13.74 -6.66 47.57
N TYR A 301 -13.15 -7.54 46.76
CA TYR A 301 -12.16 -8.52 47.21
C TYR A 301 -10.79 -8.16 46.63
N GLN A 302 -10.12 -7.18 47.24
CA GLN A 302 -8.68 -7.03 47.03
C GLN A 302 -8.00 -8.14 47.82
N SER A 303 -7.42 -9.12 47.13
CA SER A 303 -6.49 -10.06 47.75
C SER A 303 -5.26 -9.27 48.19
N SER A 304 -5.27 -8.82 49.44
CA SER A 304 -4.03 -8.42 50.09
C SER A 304 -3.21 -9.70 50.24
N PHE A 305 -2.02 -9.74 49.64
CA PHE A 305 -1.08 -10.82 49.89
C PHE A 305 -0.61 -10.70 51.34
N GLY A 306 -0.87 -11.74 52.15
CA GLY A 306 -0.49 -11.81 53.57
C GLY A 306 -1.69 -11.91 54.53
N PHE A 307 -1.44 -12.37 55.76
CA PHE A 307 -2.42 -12.36 56.85
C PHE A 307 -2.72 -10.91 57.23
N THR A 308 -3.69 -10.29 56.56
CA THR A 308 -4.14 -8.97 56.97
C THR A 308 -4.92 -9.07 58.28
N PRO A 309 -4.79 -8.09 59.19
CA PRO A 309 -5.47 -8.10 60.49
C PRO A 309 -6.98 -8.38 60.42
N PRO A 310 -7.74 -7.89 59.41
CA PRO A 310 -9.16 -8.20 59.29
C PRO A 310 -9.44 -9.69 59.05
N PHE A 311 -8.62 -10.36 58.24
CA PHE A 311 -8.79 -11.79 57.96
C PHE A 311 -8.55 -12.65 59.20
N SER A 312 -7.52 -12.30 59.98
CA SER A 312 -7.21 -12.97 61.25
C SER A 312 -8.31 -12.76 62.29
N GLN A 313 -8.88 -11.55 62.36
CA GLN A 313 -10.00 -11.24 63.26
C GLN A 313 -11.28 -11.99 62.89
N GLU A 314 -11.63 -12.07 61.60
CA GLU A 314 -12.81 -12.80 61.13
C GLU A 314 -12.68 -14.32 61.40
N LEU A 315 -11.48 -14.89 61.20
CA LEU A 315 -11.19 -16.27 61.55
C LEU A 315 -11.30 -16.54 63.06
N GLN A 316 -10.83 -15.61 63.90
CA GLN A 316 -10.95 -15.74 65.35
C GLN A 316 -12.41 -15.62 65.82
N LYS A 317 -13.22 -14.80 65.16
CA LYS A 317 -14.65 -14.62 65.46
C LYS A 317 -15.45 -15.89 65.15
N ASN A 318 -15.27 -16.46 63.94
CA ASN A 318 -15.91 -17.72 63.55
C ASN A 318 -15.48 -18.92 64.40
N ARG A 319 -14.34 -18.83 65.09
CA ARG A 319 -13.85 -19.86 66.02
C ARG A 319 -14.46 -19.76 67.43
N LYS A 320 -15.11 -18.66 67.76
CA LYS A 320 -15.82 -18.45 69.04
C LYS A 320 -17.32 -18.72 68.94
N ASP A 321 -17.88 -18.65 67.73
CA ASP A 321 -19.33 -18.76 67.46
C ASP A 321 -19.77 -20.17 67.01
N GLY A 322 -18.88 -21.17 67.01
CA GLY A 322 -19.17 -22.57 66.68
C GLY A 322 -18.56 -23.53 67.68
#